data_AF-A0A9W6ZNF2-F1
#
_entry.id   AF-A0A9W6ZNF2-F1
#
_cell.length_a   1.000
_cell.length_b   1.000
_cell.length_c   1.000
_cell.angle_alpha   90.00
_cell.angle_beta   90.00
_cell.angle_gamma   90.00
#
_symmetry.space_group_name_H-M   'P 1'
#
loop_
_entity.id
_entity.type
_entity.pdbx_description
1 polymer ?
#
loop_
_entity_poly.entity_id
_entity_poly.type
_entity_poly.pdbx_seq_one_letter_code
_entity_poly.pdbx_strand_id
1 'polypeptide(L)'
;MAPSRLIFFKAEDGYGPLCEFLGVPDPGVPYPRVHNRAKLQGEMFVYRLVTWVWWVVFVPPVALLWFSYKWWAQERSQEKGVVESELAVNKSGRDEECLGFLGGGASFGVRRR
;
A
#
# COMPACT_ATOMS: atom_id res chain seq x y z
N MET A 1 -23.41 40.89 20.84
CA MET A 1 -22.38 41.51 19.97
C MET A 1 -22.89 42.86 19.49
N ALA A 2 -22.13 43.94 19.66
CA ALA A 2 -22.53 45.27 19.17
C ALA A 2 -22.31 45.38 17.64
N PRO A 3 -23.26 45.93 16.87
CA PRO A 3 -23.21 46.00 15.40
C PRO A 3 -22.14 46.97 14.87
N SER A 4 -21.52 47.78 15.73
CA SER A 4 -20.51 48.79 15.39
C SER A 4 -19.14 48.23 14.97
N ARG A 5 -18.96 46.90 14.92
CA ARG A 5 -17.71 46.23 14.49
C ARG A 5 -17.85 45.46 13.17
N LEU A 6 -18.97 45.60 12.46
CA LEU A 6 -19.23 44.87 11.23
C LEU A 6 -19.48 45.87 10.09
N ILE A 7 -18.70 45.75 9.02
CA ILE A 7 -18.96 46.42 7.75
C ILE A 7 -19.45 45.43 6.71
N PHE A 8 -20.43 45.83 5.92
CA PHE A 8 -20.78 45.13 4.69
C PHE A 8 -19.85 45.64 3.58
N PHE A 9 -18.90 44.82 3.19
CA PHE A 9 -17.88 45.14 2.20
C PHE A 9 -18.01 44.24 0.98
N LYS A 10 -18.11 44.81 -0.23
CA LYS A 10 -17.98 44.06 -1.48
C LYS A 10 -16.58 44.28 -2.05
N ALA A 11 -15.96 43.22 -2.56
CA ALA A 11 -14.64 43.30 -3.20
C ALA A 11 -14.60 44.19 -4.47
N GLU A 12 -15.77 44.59 -4.97
CA GLU A 12 -15.94 45.55 -6.07
C GLU A 12 -15.66 46.99 -5.63
N ASP A 13 -15.90 47.31 -4.36
CA ASP A 13 -15.81 48.67 -3.79
C ASP A 13 -14.36 49.11 -3.51
N GLY A 14 -13.37 48.22 -3.67
CA GLY A 14 -11.95 48.53 -3.53
C GLY A 14 -11.53 48.92 -2.11
N TYR A 15 -10.50 49.76 -1.96
CA TYR A 15 -9.99 50.15 -0.63
C TYR A 15 -10.87 51.17 0.10
N GLY A 16 -11.73 51.92 -0.60
CA GLY A 16 -12.46 53.07 -0.04
C GLY A 16 -13.20 52.81 1.27
N PRO A 17 -14.27 51.99 1.29
CA PRO A 17 -15.04 51.75 2.50
C PRO A 17 -14.28 50.97 3.58
N LEU A 18 -13.26 50.20 3.18
CA LEU A 18 -12.42 49.44 4.11
C LEU A 18 -11.47 50.38 4.86
N CYS A 19 -10.76 51.25 4.14
CA CYS A 19 -9.83 52.22 4.70
C CYS A 19 -10.55 53.25 5.60
N GLU A 20 -11.74 53.70 5.21
CA GLU A 20 -12.57 54.61 6.02
C GLU A 20 -12.98 53.98 7.35
N PHE A 21 -13.40 52.71 7.35
CA PHE A 21 -13.77 51.99 8.57
C PHE A 21 -12.57 51.71 9.48
N LEU A 22 -11.40 51.42 8.90
CA LEU A 22 -10.16 51.14 9.64
C LEU A 22 -9.42 52.41 10.09
N GLY A 23 -9.79 53.59 9.59
CA GLY A 23 -9.10 54.85 9.88
C GLY A 23 -7.69 54.93 9.32
N VAL A 24 -7.40 54.19 8.23
CA VAL A 24 -6.08 54.13 7.58
C VAL A 24 -6.11 54.82 6.22
N PRO A 25 -4.99 55.40 5.74
CA PRO A 25 -4.93 56.00 4.41
C PRO A 25 -5.04 54.95 3.29
N ASP A 26 -5.52 55.37 2.12
CA ASP A 26 -5.56 54.54 0.92
C ASP A 26 -4.12 54.21 0.45
N PRO A 27 -3.75 52.93 0.29
CA PRO A 27 -2.42 52.54 -0.13
C PRO A 27 -2.07 52.88 -1.60
N GLY A 28 -3.00 53.43 -2.40
CA GLY A 28 -2.73 53.90 -3.77
C GLY A 28 -2.41 52.78 -4.77
N VAL A 29 -2.57 51.52 -4.35
CA VAL A 29 -2.42 50.32 -5.18
C VAL A 29 -3.81 49.78 -5.55
N PRO A 30 -3.96 49.15 -6.74
CA PRO A 30 -5.23 48.56 -7.11
C PRO A 30 -5.58 47.39 -6.17
N TYR A 31 -6.86 47.29 -5.80
CA TYR A 31 -7.35 46.23 -4.92
C TYR A 31 -7.08 44.83 -5.52
N PRO A 32 -6.44 43.91 -4.78
CA PRO A 32 -5.96 42.65 -5.33
C PRO A 32 -7.11 41.71 -5.71
N ARG A 33 -7.22 41.37 -7.01
CA ARG A 33 -8.17 40.38 -7.54
C ARG A 33 -7.46 39.09 -7.96
N VAL A 34 -6.87 38.42 -6.97
CA VAL A 34 -6.00 37.25 -7.21
C VAL A 34 -6.77 35.96 -7.48
N HIS A 35 -8.01 35.85 -7.01
CA HIS A 35 -8.79 34.60 -7.05
C HIS A 35 -9.83 34.58 -8.19
N ASN A 36 -9.37 34.78 -9.42
CA ASN A 36 -10.22 34.69 -10.59
C ASN A 36 -10.45 33.22 -11.01
N ARG A 37 -11.71 32.83 -11.19
CA ARG A 37 -12.14 31.46 -11.54
C ARG A 37 -11.45 30.91 -12.80
N ALA A 38 -11.10 31.78 -13.74
CA ALA A 38 -10.38 31.41 -14.96
C ALA A 38 -8.97 30.84 -14.68
N LYS A 39 -8.28 31.31 -13.63
CA LYS A 39 -6.96 30.80 -13.25
C LYS A 39 -7.06 29.42 -12.59
N LEU A 40 -8.12 29.19 -11.84
CA LEU A 40 -8.41 27.91 -11.19
C LEU A 40 -8.80 26.82 -12.21
N GLN A 41 -9.51 27.13 -13.29
CA GLN A 41 -9.96 26.11 -14.24
C GLN A 41 -8.82 25.41 -14.99
N GLY A 42 -7.74 26.13 -15.30
CA GLY A 42 -6.57 25.55 -15.98
C GLY A 42 -5.73 24.64 -15.07
N GLU A 43 -5.56 25.01 -13.81
CA GLU A 43 -4.73 24.24 -12.86
C GLU A 43 -5.43 22.98 -12.36
N MET A 44 -6.76 22.99 -12.24
CA MET A 44 -7.52 21.84 -11.73
C MET A 44 -7.48 20.63 -12.65
N PHE A 45 -7.30 20.82 -13.96
CA PHE A 45 -7.12 19.71 -14.90
C PHE A 45 -5.84 18.92 -14.61
N VAL A 46 -4.75 19.63 -14.30
CA VAL A 46 -3.46 19.03 -13.96
C VAL A 46 -3.56 18.20 -12.67
N TYR A 47 -4.23 18.74 -11.64
CA TYR A 47 -4.43 18.02 -10.38
C TYR A 47 -5.26 16.74 -10.56
N ARG A 48 -6.31 16.79 -11.39
CA ARG A 48 -7.13 15.61 -11.70
C ARG A 48 -6.34 14.52 -12.43
N LEU A 49 -5.48 14.90 -13.37
CA LEU A 49 -4.62 13.96 -14.08
C LEU A 49 -3.56 13.35 -13.16
N VAL A 50 -2.85 14.16 -12.38
CA VAL A 50 -1.81 13.68 -11.43
C VAL A 50 -2.38 12.66 -10.45
N THR A 51 -3.58 12.91 -9.92
CA THR A 51 -4.24 12.02 -8.96
C THR A 51 -4.50 10.63 -9.55
N TRP A 52 -4.95 10.57 -10.81
CA TRP A 52 -5.25 9.31 -11.50
C TRP A 52 -4.01 8.61 -12.07
N VAL A 53 -3.04 9.38 -12.58
CA VAL A 53 -1.80 8.86 -13.15
C VAL A 53 -1.01 8.07 -12.11
N TRP A 54 -0.89 8.59 -10.88
CA TRP A 54 -0.17 7.87 -9.83
C TRP A 54 -0.81 6.50 -9.50
N TRP A 55 -2.13 6.44 -9.38
CA TRP A 55 -2.80 5.16 -9.11
C TRP A 55 -2.64 4.17 -10.27
N VAL A 56 -2.76 4.63 -11.51
CA VAL A 56 -2.64 3.76 -12.70
C VAL A 56 -1.20 3.36 -12.98
N VAL A 57 -0.22 4.18 -12.62
CA VAL A 57 1.21 3.87 -12.86
C VAL A 57 1.79 3.02 -11.74
N PHE A 58 1.45 3.27 -10.48
CA PHE A 58 2.08 2.59 -9.35
C PHE A 58 1.33 1.34 -8.89
N VAL A 59 -0.01 1.29 -8.95
CA VAL A 59 -0.76 0.14 -8.44
C VAL A 59 -0.58 -1.12 -9.31
N PRO A 60 -0.67 -1.07 -10.65
CA PRO A 60 -0.50 -2.26 -11.49
C PRO A 60 0.87 -2.94 -11.37
N PRO A 61 2.03 -2.26 -11.40
CA PRO A 61 3.31 -2.93 -11.24
C PRO A 61 3.47 -3.50 -9.84
N VAL A 62 2.98 -2.84 -8.80
CA VAL A 62 3.01 -3.39 -7.43
C VAL A 62 2.13 -4.64 -7.32
N ALA A 63 0.94 -4.63 -7.92
CA ALA A 63 0.05 -5.78 -7.96
C ALA A 63 0.67 -6.95 -8.73
N LEU A 64 1.32 -6.70 -9.88
CA LEU A 64 2.03 -7.70 -10.67
C LEU A 64 3.22 -8.29 -9.91
N LEU A 65 3.99 -7.45 -9.21
CA LEU A 65 5.10 -7.91 -8.35
C LEU A 65 4.60 -8.74 -7.17
N TRP A 66 3.51 -8.32 -6.52
CA TRP A 66 2.90 -9.08 -5.43
C TRP A 66 2.36 -10.43 -5.90
N PHE A 67 1.69 -10.45 -7.06
CA PHE A 67 1.13 -11.66 -7.65
C PHE A 67 2.23 -12.63 -8.08
N SER A 68 3.27 -12.14 -8.78
CA SER A 68 4.42 -12.96 -9.17
C SER A 68 5.21 -13.47 -7.96
N TYR A 69 5.39 -12.65 -6.92
CA TYR A 69 6.01 -13.10 -5.67
C TYR A 69 5.19 -14.21 -4.99
N LYS A 70 3.86 -14.05 -4.93
CA LYS A 70 2.96 -15.07 -4.38
C LYS A 70 2.94 -16.34 -5.22
N TRP A 71 2.96 -16.20 -6.54
CA TRP A 71 3.03 -17.31 -7.49
C TRP A 71 4.31 -18.11 -7.29
N TRP A 72 5.46 -17.43 -7.28
CA TRP A 72 6.75 -18.04 -7.03
C TRP A 72 6.87 -18.68 -5.64
N ALA A 73 6.30 -18.06 -4.62
CA ALA A 73 6.24 -18.64 -3.28
C ALA A 73 5.40 -19.92 -3.22
N GLN A 74 4.36 -20.02 -4.06
CA GLN A 74 3.50 -21.21 -4.15
C GLN A 74 4.20 -22.37 -4.84
N GLU A 75 4.97 -22.12 -5.90
CA GLU A 75 5.78 -23.14 -6.57
C GLU A 75 6.79 -23.78 -5.61
N ARG A 76 7.48 -22.98 -4.79
CA ARG A 76 8.38 -23.50 -3.74
C ARG A 76 7.67 -24.31 -2.66
N SER A 77 6.36 -24.15 -2.47
CA SER A 77 5.61 -24.98 -1.53
C SER A 77 5.27 -26.37 -2.09
N GLN A 78 5.09 -26.48 -3.41
CA GLN A 78 4.86 -27.76 -4.09
C GLN A 78 6.13 -28.62 -4.08
N GLU A 79 7.28 -28.03 -4.43
CA GLU A 79 8.57 -28.73 -4.43
C GLU A 79 8.93 -29.31 -3.05
N LYS A 80 8.72 -28.54 -1.98
CA LYS A 80 8.98 -29.01 -0.62
C LYS A 80 8.09 -30.20 -0.23
N GLY A 81 6.82 -30.19 -0.65
CA GLY A 81 5.90 -31.29 -0.36
C GLY A 81 6.25 -32.58 -1.08
N VAL A 82 6.73 -32.50 -2.32
CA VAL A 82 7.21 -33.66 -3.10
C VAL A 82 8.50 -34.21 -2.48
N VAL A 83 9.46 -33.35 -2.12
CA VAL A 83 10.72 -33.80 -1.51
C VAL A 83 10.48 -34.42 -0.12
N GLU A 84 9.56 -33.88 0.67
CA GLU A 84 9.24 -34.40 2.00
C GLU A 84 8.55 -35.77 1.92
N SER A 85 7.67 -35.99 0.93
CA SER A 85 7.05 -37.29 0.71
C SER A 85 8.05 -38.33 0.19
N GLU A 86 8.96 -37.96 -0.70
CA GLU A 86 10.06 -38.83 -1.14
C GLU A 86 11.01 -39.19 0.01
N LEU A 87 11.34 -38.22 0.88
CA LEU A 87 12.17 -38.47 2.05
C LEU A 87 11.49 -39.41 3.04
N ALA A 88 10.17 -39.26 3.24
CA ALA A 88 9.38 -40.13 4.10
C ALA A 88 9.30 -41.56 3.55
N VAL A 89 9.07 -41.74 2.24
CA VAL A 89 9.06 -43.05 1.58
C VAL A 89 10.43 -43.73 1.66
N ASN A 90 11.52 -42.98 1.38
CA ASN A 90 12.88 -43.52 1.47
C ASN A 90 13.24 -43.93 2.91
N LYS A 91 12.82 -43.13 3.90
CA LYS A 91 13.03 -43.44 5.32
C LYS A 91 12.27 -44.70 5.77
N SER A 92 11.03 -44.87 5.27
CA SER A 92 10.16 -46.03 5.53
C SER A 92 10.55 -47.32 4.78
N GLY A 93 11.40 -47.24 3.76
CA GLY A 93 11.98 -48.45 3.15
C GLY A 93 13.25 -48.90 3.88
N ARG A 94 14.00 -47.95 4.45
CA ARG A 94 15.29 -48.21 5.09
C ARG A 94 15.17 -48.83 6.48
N ASP A 95 14.13 -48.47 7.22
CA ASP A 95 13.78 -49.09 8.51
C ASP A 95 13.27 -50.54 8.33
N GLU A 96 12.51 -50.84 7.28
CA GLU A 96 12.13 -52.22 6.93
C GLU A 96 13.34 -53.09 6.56
N GLU A 97 14.31 -52.57 5.81
CA GLU A 97 15.56 -53.27 5.46
C GLU A 97 16.43 -53.56 6.70
N CYS A 98 16.54 -52.60 7.63
CA CYS A 98 17.25 -52.78 8.90
C CYS A 98 16.59 -53.83 9.82
N LEU A 99 15.25 -53.88 9.85
CA LEU A 99 14.51 -54.89 10.61
C LEU A 99 14.64 -56.29 10.00
N GLY A 100 14.70 -56.39 8.66
CA GLY A 100 15.03 -57.64 7.96
C GLY A 100 16.43 -58.16 8.27
N PHE A 101 17.42 -57.26 8.41
CA PHE A 101 18.79 -57.65 8.75
C PHE A 101 18.96 -58.12 10.22
N LEU A 102 18.14 -57.60 11.14
CA LEU A 102 18.12 -58.06 12.54
C LEU A 102 17.33 -59.36 12.77
N GLY A 103 16.54 -59.81 11.79
CA GLY A 103 15.84 -61.10 11.80
C GLY A 103 16.70 -62.32 11.40
N GLY A 104 17.93 -62.10 10.95
CA GLY A 104 18.79 -63.13 10.34
C GLY A 104 19.77 -63.86 11.26
N GLY A 105 19.75 -63.66 12.58
CA GLY A 105 20.80 -64.26 13.42
C GLY A 105 20.55 -64.24 14.93
N ALA A 106 19.65 -65.09 15.42
CA ALA A 106 19.75 -65.62 16.78
C ALA A 106 18.91 -66.90 16.93
N SER A 107 19.46 -68.04 16.50
CA SER A 107 19.12 -69.32 17.13
C SER A 107 19.62 -69.27 18.58
N PHE A 108 18.81 -68.77 19.51
CA PHE A 108 19.04 -68.94 20.93
C PHE A 108 18.09 -70.02 21.44
N GLY A 109 18.58 -71.26 21.44
CA GLY A 109 17.88 -72.41 22.00
C GLY A 109 17.75 -72.26 23.52
N VAL A 110 16.53 -71.98 23.99
CA VAL A 110 16.16 -72.15 25.41
C VAL A 110 15.45 -73.49 25.56
N ARG A 111 16.20 -74.48 26.03
CA ARG A 111 15.73 -75.78 26.49
C ARG A 111 14.94 -75.58 27.79
N ARG A 112 13.60 -75.68 27.73
CA ARG A 112 12.75 -75.81 28.94
C ARG A 112 12.90 -77.22 29.50
N ARG A 113 13.17 -77.32 30.80
CA ARG A 113 13.05 -78.53 31.60
C ARG A 113 11.65 -78.55 32.22
#